data_AF-A8ETZ2-F1
#
_entry.id   AF-A8ETZ2-F1
#
_cell.length_a   1.000
_cell.length_b   1.000
_cell.length_c   1.000
_cell.angle_alpha   90.00
_cell.angle_beta   90.00
_cell.angle_gamma   90.00
#
_symmetry.space_group_name_H-M   'P 1'
#
loop_
_entity.id
_entity.type
_entity.pdbx_description
1 polymer ?
#
loop_
_entity_poly.entity_id
_entity_poly.type
_entity_poly.pdbx_seq_one_letter_code
_entity_poly.pdbx_strand_id
1 'polypeptide(L)'
;MKMTGAKMVVESLHQEGVEVVFGYPGGAIMNVYDEIYKQNYFQHILNRHEQASIIAAEGYARVTGKVGVAIVTSGPGFTNAVTGIADAYMDSIPLVVISGQVPTAIIGTDGFQEIDAVGISRPCTKHNYLVNKIEDLPRIIKEAFHIASTGRPGPVHIDIPKDITAEVADFIYPEEINLPTYKPTINFNKRQLKKAMEAISTAKKPLLYVGGGAILSNCAYEIRELAKKLNIPAVETLMARGVMGDENPLFFGMLGMHGEYSANMAAHETDLLISLGARFDDRVTGRLDEFASKAKVIHVDIDPTSIAKLVVPDYPIVGDLKVTVKAMIEAVEEYEFNDYSNWVELLRDYREKEPLRYIDSNEVIKPQWPIQRVGKLLGDRAIISTDVGQHQMWTAQFFPFSYPRQWATSGGLGTMGFGLPAALGAARAMKEHDKVVINFTGDGSILMNIQELMTCVEYDLPVINIVLNNNYLGMVRQWQTMFYENRLSQTDLTAQPNFKMLVEAFGGIGYTVTTKDEFDKALKDAIEKKKPAMIEVIVARHEEVLPMVPNGHALNEMTLIKGER
;
A
#
# COMPACT_ATOMS: atom_id res chain seq x y z
N MET A 1 17.59 -12.46 -32.95
CA MET A 1 19.05 -12.21 -32.79
C MET A 1 19.55 -13.12 -31.68
N LYS A 2 20.74 -13.72 -31.81
CA LYS A 2 21.33 -14.53 -30.72
C LYS A 2 21.91 -13.63 -29.63
N MET A 3 21.62 -13.94 -28.38
CA MET A 3 22.15 -13.20 -27.22
C MET A 3 22.20 -14.08 -25.97
N THR A 4 22.94 -13.63 -24.96
CA THR A 4 23.04 -14.32 -23.67
C THR A 4 21.72 -14.28 -22.91
N GLY A 5 21.46 -15.25 -22.04
CA GLY A 5 20.29 -15.23 -21.15
C GLY A 5 20.22 -13.94 -20.31
N ALA A 6 21.36 -13.46 -19.82
CA ALA A 6 21.48 -12.17 -19.14
C ALA A 6 20.98 -10.99 -19.98
N LYS A 7 21.36 -10.95 -21.26
CA LYS A 7 20.91 -9.90 -22.19
C LYS A 7 19.42 -10.06 -22.53
N MET A 8 18.90 -11.29 -22.57
CA MET A 8 17.46 -11.53 -22.73
C MET A 8 16.65 -10.97 -21.56
N VAL A 9 17.16 -11.02 -20.32
CA VAL A 9 16.50 -10.38 -19.17
C VAL A 9 16.37 -8.88 -19.41
N VAL A 10 17.48 -8.21 -19.70
CA VAL A 10 17.52 -6.75 -19.93
C VAL A 10 16.63 -6.33 -21.10
N GLU A 11 16.70 -7.04 -22.22
CA GLU A 11 15.87 -6.73 -23.40
C GLU A 11 14.39 -7.01 -23.13
N SER A 12 14.03 -8.06 -22.39
CA SER A 12 12.64 -8.32 -21.99
C SER A 12 12.09 -7.20 -21.10
N LEU A 13 12.88 -6.71 -20.14
CA LEU A 13 12.48 -5.57 -19.30
C LEU A 13 12.27 -4.30 -20.14
N HIS A 14 13.10 -4.10 -21.17
CA HIS A 14 12.89 -3.00 -22.13
C HIS A 14 11.58 -3.15 -22.91
N GLN A 15 11.26 -4.35 -23.40
CA GLN A 15 10.01 -4.63 -24.11
C GLN A 15 8.77 -4.44 -23.22
N GLU A 16 8.89 -4.67 -21.90
CA GLU A 16 7.82 -4.39 -20.93
C GLU A 16 7.75 -2.91 -20.50
N GLY A 17 8.60 -2.04 -21.06
CA GLY A 17 8.58 -0.61 -20.76
C GLY A 17 9.04 -0.27 -19.34
N VAL A 18 9.92 -1.10 -18.75
CA VAL A 18 10.49 -0.84 -17.43
C VAL A 18 11.40 0.39 -17.49
N GLU A 19 11.20 1.33 -16.58
CA GLU A 19 11.99 2.58 -16.48
C GLU A 19 12.98 2.55 -15.32
N VAL A 20 12.68 1.78 -14.28
CA VAL A 20 13.46 1.70 -13.03
C VAL A 20 13.47 0.28 -12.52
N VAL A 21 14.63 -0.18 -12.08
CA VAL A 21 14.83 -1.46 -11.40
C VAL A 21 15.52 -1.19 -10.06
N PHE A 22 14.98 -1.77 -8.98
CA PHE A 22 15.58 -1.70 -7.65
C PHE A 22 16.34 -3.01 -7.38
N GLY A 23 17.52 -2.98 -6.76
CA GLY A 23 18.20 -4.24 -6.52
C GLY A 23 19.53 -4.18 -5.81
N TYR A 24 20.05 -5.37 -5.55
CA TYR A 24 21.36 -5.59 -4.96
C TYR A 24 22.13 -6.69 -5.73
N PRO A 25 23.38 -6.43 -6.18
CA PRO A 25 24.17 -7.39 -6.94
C PRO A 25 24.73 -8.53 -6.09
N GLY A 26 25.04 -9.67 -6.72
CA GLY A 26 25.74 -10.78 -6.08
C GLY A 26 26.21 -11.84 -7.08
N GLY A 27 26.92 -12.85 -6.60
CA GLY A 27 27.69 -13.77 -7.44
C GLY A 27 26.86 -14.61 -8.42
N ALA A 28 25.61 -14.94 -8.07
CA ALA A 28 24.70 -15.74 -8.89
C ALA A 28 24.02 -14.92 -9.99
N ILE A 29 23.71 -13.64 -9.72
CA ILE A 29 23.02 -12.73 -10.66
C ILE A 29 23.98 -11.83 -11.45
N MET A 30 25.30 -11.99 -11.27
CA MET A 30 26.32 -11.08 -11.79
C MET A 30 26.28 -10.89 -13.32
N ASN A 31 25.97 -11.94 -14.08
CA ASN A 31 25.87 -11.86 -15.54
C ASN A 31 24.78 -10.86 -15.97
N VAL A 32 23.65 -10.81 -15.24
CA VAL A 32 22.58 -9.84 -15.50
C VAL A 32 23.05 -8.43 -15.17
N TYR A 33 23.76 -8.22 -14.06
CA TYR A 33 24.30 -6.91 -13.69
C TYR A 33 25.34 -6.38 -14.69
N ASP A 34 26.14 -7.27 -15.29
CA ASP A 34 27.06 -6.90 -16.39
C ASP A 34 26.29 -6.36 -17.61
N GLU A 35 25.13 -6.92 -17.95
CA GLU A 35 24.28 -6.39 -19.02
C GLU A 35 23.49 -5.12 -18.59
N ILE A 36 23.10 -5.00 -17.32
CA ILE A 36 22.51 -3.77 -16.77
C ILE A 36 23.47 -2.59 -16.90
N TYR A 37 24.78 -2.81 -16.77
CA TYR A 37 25.80 -1.77 -16.95
C TYR A 37 25.91 -1.29 -18.41
N LYS A 38 25.61 -2.14 -19.39
CA LYS A 38 25.78 -1.85 -20.83
C LYS A 38 24.58 -1.16 -21.49
N GLN A 39 23.42 -1.21 -20.85
CA GLN A 39 22.15 -0.70 -21.37
C GLN A 39 21.84 0.72 -20.86
N ASN A 40 20.94 1.42 -21.56
CA ASN A 40 20.45 2.76 -21.18
C ASN A 40 18.90 2.86 -21.21
N TYR A 41 18.20 1.72 -21.17
CA TYR A 41 16.75 1.62 -21.22
C TYR A 41 16.10 1.99 -19.88
N PHE A 42 16.69 1.54 -18.77
CA PHE A 42 16.18 1.79 -17.42
C PHE A 42 17.31 2.17 -16.46
N GLN A 43 16.93 2.87 -15.39
CA GLN A 43 17.86 3.16 -14.30
C GLN A 43 17.83 2.02 -13.27
N HIS A 44 19.01 1.54 -12.90
CA HIS A 44 19.17 0.69 -11.72
C HIS A 44 19.39 1.55 -10.46
N ILE A 45 18.66 1.23 -9.39
CA ILE A 45 18.82 1.82 -8.06
C ILE A 45 19.36 0.74 -7.10
N LEU A 46 20.57 0.99 -6.60
CA LEU A 46 21.26 0.15 -5.64
C LEU A 46 20.81 0.49 -4.22
N ASN A 47 19.85 -0.28 -3.72
CA ASN A 47 19.46 -0.21 -2.31
C ASN A 47 20.57 -0.78 -1.41
N ARG A 48 20.47 -0.54 -0.10
CA ARG A 48 21.44 -1.05 0.89
C ARG A 48 21.02 -2.38 1.51
N HIS A 49 19.78 -2.82 1.29
CA HIS A 49 19.28 -4.13 1.68
C HIS A 49 18.25 -4.67 0.68
N GLU A 50 18.18 -5.99 0.47
CA GLU A 50 17.27 -6.60 -0.51
C GLU A 50 15.80 -6.42 -0.13
N GLN A 51 15.46 -6.47 1.17
CA GLN A 51 14.11 -6.12 1.64
C GLN A 51 13.68 -4.73 1.13
N ALA A 52 14.57 -3.75 1.25
CA ALA A 52 14.31 -2.39 0.80
C ALA A 52 14.21 -2.27 -0.72
N SER A 53 14.90 -3.14 -1.47
CA SER A 53 14.76 -3.21 -2.94
C SER A 53 13.34 -3.59 -3.34
N ILE A 54 12.76 -4.59 -2.68
CA ILE A 54 11.37 -5.01 -2.94
C ILE A 54 10.39 -3.91 -2.54
N ILE A 55 10.54 -3.34 -1.34
CA ILE A 55 9.63 -2.31 -0.82
C ILE A 55 9.73 -1.00 -1.65
N ALA A 56 10.91 -0.65 -2.16
CA ALA A 56 11.06 0.48 -3.07
C ALA A 56 10.34 0.23 -4.41
N ALA A 57 10.43 -0.99 -4.94
CA ALA A 57 9.62 -1.39 -6.10
C ALA A 57 8.11 -1.31 -5.82
N GLU A 58 7.67 -1.65 -4.60
CA GLU A 58 6.27 -1.46 -4.18
C GLU A 58 5.88 0.01 -4.12
N GLY A 59 6.71 0.86 -3.51
CA GLY A 59 6.50 2.30 -3.46
C GLY A 59 6.31 2.90 -4.86
N TYR A 60 7.19 2.52 -5.79
CA TYR A 60 7.09 2.88 -7.21
C TYR A 60 5.77 2.38 -7.84
N ALA A 61 5.42 1.11 -7.65
CA ALA A 61 4.21 0.51 -8.22
C ALA A 61 2.92 1.16 -7.69
N ARG A 62 2.86 1.45 -6.39
CA ARG A 62 1.69 2.07 -5.74
C ARG A 62 1.38 3.44 -6.33
N VAL A 63 2.40 4.29 -6.49
CA VAL A 63 2.21 5.67 -6.94
C VAL A 63 2.07 5.83 -8.46
N THR A 64 2.64 4.90 -9.24
CA THR A 64 2.56 4.95 -10.72
C THR A 64 1.44 4.09 -11.30
N GLY A 65 1.06 3.01 -10.62
CA GLY A 65 0.21 1.95 -11.18
C GLY A 65 0.90 1.02 -12.17
N LYS A 66 2.21 1.18 -12.37
CA LYS A 66 3.03 0.26 -13.18
C LYS A 66 3.49 -0.93 -12.33
N VAL A 67 3.96 -2.00 -12.99
CA VAL A 67 4.60 -3.15 -12.32
C VAL A 67 5.95 -2.71 -11.75
N GLY A 68 6.17 -2.93 -10.45
CA GLY A 68 7.48 -2.71 -9.83
C GLY A 68 8.44 -3.85 -10.14
N VAL A 69 9.71 -3.56 -10.37
CA VAL A 69 10.73 -4.57 -10.68
C VAL A 69 11.85 -4.54 -9.67
N ALA A 70 12.20 -5.70 -9.13
CA ALA A 70 13.33 -5.85 -8.23
C ALA A 70 14.25 -7.01 -8.62
N ILE A 71 15.56 -6.83 -8.48
CA ILE A 71 16.59 -7.84 -8.81
C ILE A 71 17.52 -8.08 -7.62
N VAL A 72 17.62 -9.35 -7.19
CA VAL A 72 18.48 -9.79 -6.08
C VAL A 72 19.33 -10.99 -6.48
N THR A 73 20.34 -11.34 -5.68
CA THR A 73 21.14 -12.57 -5.87
C THR A 73 20.51 -13.78 -5.16
N SER A 74 21.11 -14.96 -5.33
CA SER A 74 20.72 -16.21 -4.67
C SER A 74 20.91 -16.18 -3.14
N GLY A 75 20.45 -17.24 -2.48
CA GLY A 75 20.74 -17.49 -1.06
C GLY A 75 20.27 -16.33 -0.17
N PRO A 76 21.17 -15.67 0.57
CA PRO A 76 20.80 -14.60 1.50
C PRO A 76 20.11 -13.42 0.82
N GLY A 77 20.48 -13.09 -0.42
CA GLY A 77 19.86 -11.98 -1.14
C GLY A 77 18.37 -12.21 -1.37
N PHE A 78 18.01 -13.44 -1.72
CA PHE A 78 16.61 -13.83 -1.84
C PHE A 78 15.90 -13.93 -0.49
N THR A 79 16.50 -14.57 0.53
CA THR A 79 15.82 -14.72 1.83
C THR A 79 15.57 -13.37 2.51
N ASN A 80 16.44 -12.38 2.31
CA ASN A 80 16.23 -11.00 2.77
C ASN A 80 15.05 -10.31 2.08
N ALA A 81 14.72 -10.70 0.84
CA ALA A 81 13.64 -10.11 0.04
C ALA A 81 12.23 -10.60 0.46
N VAL A 82 12.13 -11.74 1.15
CA VAL A 82 10.86 -12.45 1.40
C VAL A 82 9.82 -11.58 2.09
N THR A 83 10.21 -10.75 3.07
CA THR A 83 9.26 -9.87 3.77
C THR A 83 8.61 -8.86 2.82
N GLY A 84 9.38 -8.25 1.91
CA GLY A 84 8.81 -7.34 0.91
C GLY A 84 7.93 -8.06 -0.10
N ILE A 85 8.28 -9.31 -0.47
CA ILE A 85 7.42 -10.14 -1.35
C ILE A 85 6.09 -10.43 -0.65
N ALA A 86 6.12 -10.80 0.63
CA ALA A 86 4.93 -11.05 1.42
C ALA A 86 4.06 -9.80 1.61
N ASP A 87 4.68 -8.62 1.80
CA ASP A 87 3.96 -7.35 1.90
C ASP A 87 3.16 -7.07 0.62
N ALA A 88 3.84 -7.08 -0.53
CA ALA A 88 3.25 -6.89 -1.84
C ALA A 88 2.11 -7.88 -2.11
N TYR A 89 2.27 -9.14 -1.71
CA TYR A 89 1.22 -10.16 -1.86
C TYR A 89 -0.02 -9.86 -1.05
N MET A 90 0.16 -9.47 0.22
CA MET A 90 -0.96 -9.14 1.12
C MET A 90 -1.74 -7.92 0.64
N ASP A 91 -1.05 -6.92 0.10
CA ASP A 91 -1.65 -5.67 -0.40
C ASP A 91 -2.00 -5.68 -1.90
N SER A 92 -1.75 -6.78 -2.59
CA SER A 92 -2.06 -6.96 -4.02
C SER A 92 -1.28 -5.98 -4.93
N ILE A 93 0.01 -5.80 -4.66
CA ILE A 93 0.88 -4.90 -5.40
C ILE A 93 1.57 -5.65 -6.55
N PRO A 94 1.45 -5.16 -7.81
CA PRO A 94 2.04 -5.83 -8.96
C PRO A 94 3.57 -5.69 -8.93
N LEU A 95 4.27 -6.80 -8.71
CA LEU A 95 5.73 -6.85 -8.76
C LEU A 95 6.24 -8.01 -9.61
N VAL A 96 7.39 -7.80 -10.25
CA VAL A 96 8.23 -8.87 -10.80
C VAL A 96 9.56 -8.86 -10.05
N VAL A 97 9.82 -9.95 -9.34
CA VAL A 97 11.06 -10.14 -8.56
C VAL A 97 11.92 -11.17 -9.26
N ILE A 98 13.15 -10.80 -9.60
CA ILE A 98 14.11 -11.68 -10.27
C ILE A 98 15.23 -11.99 -9.28
N SER A 99 15.49 -13.26 -9.03
CA SER A 99 16.68 -13.70 -8.29
C SER A 99 17.65 -14.45 -9.19
N GLY A 100 18.93 -14.31 -8.88
CA GLY A 100 19.93 -15.27 -9.35
C GLY A 100 19.81 -16.58 -8.57
N GLN A 101 20.21 -17.67 -9.20
CA GLN A 101 20.33 -18.99 -8.57
C GLN A 101 21.71 -19.59 -8.89
N VAL A 102 22.13 -20.55 -8.06
CA VAL A 102 23.30 -21.38 -8.36
C VAL A 102 23.14 -22.09 -9.72
N PRO A 103 24.25 -22.50 -10.39
CA PRO A 103 24.15 -23.26 -11.63
C PRO A 103 23.27 -24.50 -11.49
N THR A 104 22.53 -24.85 -12.55
CA THR A 104 21.56 -25.97 -12.53
C THR A 104 22.14 -27.28 -12.02
N ALA A 105 23.40 -27.58 -12.37
CA ALA A 105 24.10 -28.81 -12.00
C ALA A 105 24.35 -28.97 -10.50
N ILE A 106 24.27 -27.90 -9.70
CA ILE A 106 24.48 -27.96 -8.25
C ILE A 106 23.21 -27.66 -7.44
N ILE A 107 22.06 -27.49 -8.10
CA ILE A 107 20.77 -27.39 -7.41
C ILE A 107 20.47 -28.73 -6.71
N GLY A 108 20.07 -28.67 -5.45
CA GLY A 108 19.81 -29.79 -4.55
C GLY A 108 21.05 -30.36 -3.86
N THR A 109 22.18 -29.63 -3.84
CA THR A 109 23.47 -30.16 -3.32
C THR A 109 24.01 -29.44 -2.10
N ASP A 110 23.25 -28.50 -1.53
CA ASP A 110 23.68 -27.60 -0.46
C ASP A 110 24.88 -26.73 -0.91
N GLY A 111 24.82 -26.26 -2.15
CA GLY A 111 25.83 -25.42 -2.77
C GLY A 111 26.00 -24.06 -2.08
N PHE A 112 27.14 -23.41 -2.32
CA PHE A 112 27.41 -22.08 -1.77
C PHE A 112 26.36 -21.06 -2.24
N GLN A 113 25.70 -20.41 -1.28
CA GLN A 113 24.57 -19.49 -1.51
C GLN A 113 23.40 -20.11 -2.28
N GLU A 114 23.22 -21.42 -2.20
CA GLU A 114 22.02 -22.10 -2.64
C GLU A 114 20.89 -21.93 -1.61
N ILE A 115 19.66 -21.72 -2.09
CA ILE A 115 18.45 -21.83 -1.29
C ILE A 115 17.26 -22.19 -2.19
N ASP A 116 16.27 -22.91 -1.66
CA ASP A 116 15.00 -23.16 -2.35
C ASP A 116 14.13 -21.89 -2.39
N ALA A 117 14.52 -20.94 -3.23
CA ALA A 117 13.83 -19.66 -3.39
C ALA A 117 12.39 -19.83 -3.87
N VAL A 118 12.15 -20.82 -4.74
CA VAL A 118 10.82 -21.16 -5.25
C VAL A 118 9.92 -21.74 -4.16
N GLY A 119 10.42 -22.64 -3.32
CA GLY A 119 9.68 -23.16 -2.18
C GLY A 119 9.33 -22.07 -1.17
N ILE A 120 10.30 -21.21 -0.84
CA ILE A 120 10.15 -20.11 0.13
C ILE A 120 9.15 -19.06 -0.35
N SER A 121 9.16 -18.68 -1.63
CA SER A 121 8.23 -17.65 -2.16
C SER A 121 6.83 -18.16 -2.48
N ARG A 122 6.63 -19.48 -2.57
CA ARG A 122 5.34 -20.06 -3.00
C ARG A 122 4.12 -19.55 -2.23
N PRO A 123 4.13 -19.38 -0.88
CA PRO A 123 2.96 -18.89 -0.15
C PRO A 123 2.73 -17.38 -0.26
N CYS A 124 3.70 -16.62 -0.77
CA CYS A 124 3.66 -15.16 -0.84
C CYS A 124 3.86 -14.62 -2.26
N THR A 125 3.61 -15.44 -3.29
CA THR A 125 3.61 -14.99 -4.69
C THR A 125 2.36 -15.46 -5.40
N LYS A 126 1.91 -14.72 -6.41
CA LYS A 126 0.85 -15.19 -7.31
C LYS A 126 1.31 -16.39 -8.11
N HIS A 127 2.58 -16.37 -8.50
CA HIS A 127 3.24 -17.45 -9.21
C HIS A 127 4.75 -17.31 -9.05
N ASN A 128 5.47 -18.41 -9.27
CA ASN A 128 6.92 -18.39 -9.32
C ASN A 128 7.48 -19.40 -10.32
N TYR A 129 8.67 -19.10 -10.83
CA TYR A 129 9.37 -19.89 -11.85
C TYR A 129 10.78 -20.24 -11.38
N LEU A 130 11.23 -21.45 -11.69
CA LEU A 130 12.64 -21.80 -11.81
C LEU A 130 12.94 -21.99 -13.30
N VAL A 131 13.80 -21.15 -13.86
CA VAL A 131 14.13 -21.20 -15.28
C VAL A 131 15.13 -22.32 -15.55
N ASN A 132 14.72 -23.36 -16.27
CA ASN A 132 15.56 -24.53 -16.57
C ASN A 132 16.20 -24.49 -17.97
N LYS A 133 15.72 -23.62 -18.86
CA LYS A 133 16.17 -23.51 -20.25
C LYS A 133 16.16 -22.05 -20.68
N ILE A 134 17.18 -21.63 -21.41
CA ILE A 134 17.28 -20.24 -21.90
C ILE A 134 16.15 -19.87 -22.87
N GLU A 135 15.66 -20.80 -23.68
CA GLU A 135 14.60 -20.52 -24.67
C GLU A 135 13.25 -20.14 -24.03
N ASP A 136 13.03 -20.57 -22.79
CA ASP A 136 11.81 -20.25 -22.03
C ASP A 136 11.87 -18.86 -21.39
N LEU A 137 13.06 -18.28 -21.22
CA LEU A 137 13.27 -17.07 -20.42
C LEU A 137 12.46 -15.86 -20.94
N PRO A 138 12.45 -15.52 -22.24
CA PRO A 138 11.62 -14.41 -22.75
C PRO A 138 10.13 -14.60 -22.47
N ARG A 139 9.62 -15.82 -22.65
CA ARG A 139 8.22 -16.18 -22.38
C ARG A 139 7.89 -16.08 -20.90
N ILE A 140 8.75 -16.59 -20.02
CA ILE A 140 8.56 -16.55 -18.57
C ILE A 140 8.49 -15.10 -18.07
N ILE A 141 9.36 -14.22 -18.56
CA ILE A 141 9.32 -12.80 -18.18
C ILE A 141 7.99 -12.18 -18.66
N LYS A 142 7.60 -12.42 -19.91
CA LYS A 142 6.33 -11.92 -20.47
C LYS A 142 5.11 -12.39 -19.64
N GLU A 143 5.07 -13.67 -19.30
CA GLU A 143 4.04 -14.24 -18.42
C GLU A 143 4.06 -13.63 -17.03
N ALA A 144 5.24 -13.40 -16.44
CA ALA A 144 5.37 -12.85 -15.11
C ALA A 144 4.77 -11.43 -15.01
N PHE A 145 5.03 -10.56 -15.99
CA PHE A 145 4.43 -9.22 -16.03
C PHE A 145 2.91 -9.27 -16.18
N HIS A 146 2.39 -10.17 -17.01
CA HIS A 146 0.96 -10.35 -17.18
C HIS A 146 0.28 -10.90 -15.93
N ILE A 147 0.84 -11.93 -15.30
CA ILE A 147 0.33 -12.48 -14.05
C ILE A 147 0.42 -11.42 -12.94
N ALA A 148 1.52 -10.67 -12.84
CA ALA A 148 1.68 -9.65 -11.80
C ALA A 148 0.61 -8.55 -11.89
N SER A 149 0.24 -8.13 -13.11
CA SER A 149 -0.62 -6.96 -13.36
C SER A 149 -2.11 -7.27 -13.54
N THR A 150 -2.49 -8.50 -13.87
CA THR A 150 -3.90 -8.85 -14.19
C THR A 150 -4.61 -9.62 -13.08
N GLY A 151 -5.95 -9.71 -13.16
CA GLY A 151 -6.77 -10.24 -12.06
C GLY A 151 -6.61 -9.39 -10.80
N ARG A 152 -6.52 -10.02 -9.63
CA ARG A 152 -5.99 -9.37 -8.42
C ARG A 152 -4.46 -9.26 -8.58
N PRO A 153 -3.86 -8.06 -8.66
CA PRO A 153 -2.43 -7.92 -8.86
C PRO A 153 -1.62 -8.49 -7.68
N GLY A 154 -0.32 -8.73 -7.88
CA GLY A 154 0.54 -9.29 -6.86
C GLY A 154 1.94 -9.65 -7.37
N PRO A 155 2.85 -10.08 -6.49
CA PRO A 155 4.23 -10.39 -6.87
C PRO A 155 4.33 -11.71 -7.62
N VAL A 156 5.19 -11.73 -8.64
CA VAL A 156 5.65 -12.94 -9.35
C VAL A 156 7.16 -13.03 -9.21
N HIS A 157 7.66 -14.22 -8.88
CA HIS A 157 9.08 -14.47 -8.68
C HIS A 157 9.68 -15.30 -9.82
N ILE A 158 10.82 -14.88 -10.36
CA ILE A 158 11.56 -15.59 -11.41
C ILE A 158 12.97 -15.89 -10.89
N ASP A 159 13.25 -17.17 -10.64
CA ASP A 159 14.55 -17.65 -10.18
C ASP A 159 15.38 -18.13 -11.38
N ILE A 160 16.53 -17.51 -11.63
CA ILE A 160 17.34 -17.73 -12.85
C ILE A 160 18.72 -18.29 -12.49
N PRO A 161 19.01 -19.56 -12.81
CA PRO A 161 20.33 -20.16 -12.64
C PRO A 161 21.43 -19.43 -13.42
N LYS A 162 22.60 -19.32 -12.79
CA LYS A 162 23.75 -18.58 -13.33
C LYS A 162 24.21 -19.10 -14.70
N ASP A 163 24.22 -20.41 -14.91
CA ASP A 163 24.55 -21.04 -16.20
C ASP A 163 23.54 -20.65 -17.29
N ILE A 164 22.24 -20.64 -16.98
CA ILE A 164 21.20 -20.18 -17.92
C ILE A 164 21.42 -18.72 -18.34
N THR A 165 21.84 -17.84 -17.42
CA THR A 165 22.16 -16.44 -17.78
C THR A 165 23.39 -16.31 -18.68
N ALA A 166 24.29 -17.30 -18.69
CA ALA A 166 25.52 -17.30 -19.50
C ALA A 166 25.35 -17.95 -20.88
N GLU A 167 24.36 -18.84 -21.03
CA GLU A 167 24.02 -19.49 -22.31
C GLU A 167 23.62 -18.49 -23.38
N VAL A 168 23.73 -18.88 -24.65
CA VAL A 168 23.37 -18.06 -25.82
C VAL A 168 22.30 -18.77 -26.65
N ALA A 169 21.18 -18.10 -26.90
CA ALA A 169 20.10 -18.61 -27.72
C ALA A 169 19.44 -17.49 -28.55
N ASP A 170 18.50 -17.85 -29.42
CA ASP A 170 17.72 -16.89 -30.18
C ASP A 170 16.72 -16.17 -29.27
N PHE A 171 16.76 -14.84 -29.25
CA PHE A 171 15.78 -14.03 -28.55
C PHE A 171 14.51 -13.87 -29.40
N ILE A 172 13.40 -14.39 -28.88
CA ILE A 172 12.06 -14.27 -29.45
C ILE A 172 11.13 -13.84 -28.31
N TYR A 173 10.79 -12.56 -28.27
CA TYR A 173 9.87 -12.03 -27.26
C TYR A 173 8.42 -12.21 -27.71
N PRO A 174 7.54 -12.87 -26.92
CA PRO A 174 6.16 -13.08 -27.34
C PRO A 174 5.34 -11.79 -27.36
N GLU A 175 4.59 -11.57 -28.43
CA GLU A 175 3.62 -10.47 -28.52
C GLU A 175 2.35 -10.77 -27.70
N GLU A 176 1.89 -12.03 -27.75
CA GLU A 176 0.71 -12.51 -27.05
C GLU A 176 1.06 -13.57 -25.99
N ILE A 177 0.24 -13.65 -24.95
CA ILE A 177 0.37 -14.63 -23.88
C ILE A 177 -0.82 -15.58 -23.94
N ASN A 178 -0.53 -16.88 -23.92
CA ASN A 178 -1.54 -17.91 -23.80
C ASN A 178 -1.25 -18.76 -22.56
N LEU A 179 -1.93 -18.45 -21.46
CA LEU A 179 -1.90 -19.24 -20.23
C LEU A 179 -3.23 -20.00 -20.10
N PRO A 180 -3.28 -21.31 -20.42
CA PRO A 180 -4.53 -22.06 -20.46
C PRO A 180 -5.29 -22.06 -19.13
N THR A 181 -4.55 -22.06 -18.01
CA THR A 181 -5.07 -22.16 -16.63
C THR A 181 -5.29 -20.81 -15.95
N TYR A 182 -4.88 -19.70 -16.57
CA TYR A 182 -4.98 -18.36 -15.98
C TYR A 182 -5.73 -17.42 -16.91
N LYS A 183 -7.00 -17.15 -16.58
CA LYS A 183 -7.89 -16.28 -17.36
C LYS A 183 -8.70 -15.37 -16.42
N PRO A 184 -8.19 -14.16 -16.12
CA PRO A 184 -8.91 -13.20 -15.27
C PRO A 184 -10.32 -12.88 -15.79
N THR A 185 -11.31 -12.88 -14.91
CA THR A 185 -12.70 -12.56 -15.25
C THR A 185 -12.89 -11.04 -15.28
N ILE A 186 -12.73 -10.43 -16.46
CA ILE A 186 -12.87 -8.96 -16.61
C ILE A 186 -14.35 -8.55 -16.66
N ASN A 187 -15.19 -9.30 -17.39
CA ASN A 187 -16.59 -8.97 -17.57
C ASN A 187 -17.46 -9.53 -16.44
N PHE A 188 -18.43 -8.73 -15.99
CA PHE A 188 -19.40 -9.13 -14.97
C PHE A 188 -20.62 -9.85 -15.55
N ASN A 189 -21.36 -10.55 -14.69
CA ASN A 189 -22.63 -11.16 -15.05
C ASN A 189 -23.76 -10.12 -15.08
N LYS A 190 -24.33 -9.84 -16.27
CA LYS A 190 -25.41 -8.85 -16.45
C LYS A 190 -26.65 -9.10 -15.58
N ARG A 191 -27.00 -10.37 -15.30
CA ARG A 191 -28.15 -10.69 -14.44
C ARG A 191 -27.86 -10.35 -12.97
N GLN A 192 -26.62 -10.53 -12.51
CA GLN A 192 -26.22 -10.12 -11.16
C GLN A 192 -26.17 -8.61 -11.03
N LEU A 193 -25.66 -7.89 -12.04
CA LEU A 193 -25.70 -6.43 -12.08
C LEU A 193 -27.14 -5.93 -11.97
N LYS A 194 -28.06 -6.48 -12.79
CA LYS A 194 -29.48 -6.11 -12.75
C LYS A 194 -30.08 -6.27 -11.34
N LYS A 195 -29.84 -7.42 -10.70
CA LYS A 195 -30.31 -7.69 -9.33
C LYS A 195 -29.70 -6.73 -8.30
N ALA A 196 -28.42 -6.38 -8.46
CA ALA A 196 -27.76 -5.41 -7.61
C ALA A 196 -28.38 -4.02 -7.76
N MET A 197 -28.64 -3.55 -8.99
CA MET A 197 -29.29 -2.27 -9.25
C MET A 197 -30.73 -2.22 -8.68
N GLU A 198 -31.50 -3.31 -8.79
CA GLU A 198 -32.81 -3.45 -8.14
C GLU A 198 -32.73 -3.37 -6.60
N ALA A 199 -31.67 -3.93 -6.02
CA ALA A 199 -31.43 -3.84 -4.58
C ALA A 199 -31.08 -2.42 -4.15
N ILE A 200 -30.24 -1.72 -4.93
CA ILE A 200 -29.89 -0.32 -4.70
C ILE A 200 -31.15 0.56 -4.77
N SER A 201 -31.96 0.40 -5.81
CA SER A 201 -33.16 1.22 -6.02
C SER A 201 -34.19 1.11 -4.89
N THR A 202 -34.23 -0.04 -4.21
CA THR A 202 -35.18 -0.31 -3.11
C THR A 202 -34.60 -0.10 -1.71
N ALA A 203 -33.28 0.08 -1.57
CA ALA A 203 -32.61 0.34 -0.29
C ALA A 203 -33.05 1.67 0.34
N LYS A 204 -32.93 1.81 1.66
CA LYS A 204 -33.21 3.06 2.37
C LYS A 204 -31.95 3.71 2.93
N LYS A 205 -30.95 2.90 3.28
CA LYS A 205 -29.67 3.33 3.87
C LYS A 205 -28.49 2.65 3.15
N PRO A 206 -28.35 2.80 1.81
CA PRO A 206 -27.23 2.22 1.08
C PRO A 206 -25.90 2.86 1.50
N LEU A 207 -24.83 2.09 1.42
CA LEU A 207 -23.48 2.54 1.74
C LEU A 207 -22.46 1.97 0.75
N LEU A 208 -21.65 2.83 0.13
CA LEU A 208 -20.48 2.40 -0.63
C LEU A 208 -19.34 2.07 0.34
N TYR A 209 -18.89 0.81 0.34
CA TYR A 209 -17.73 0.34 1.08
C TYR A 209 -16.57 0.13 0.11
N VAL A 210 -15.62 1.07 0.10
CA VAL A 210 -14.59 1.17 -0.93
C VAL A 210 -13.26 0.59 -0.45
N GLY A 211 -12.75 -0.40 -1.18
CA GLY A 211 -11.49 -1.09 -0.91
C GLY A 211 -10.33 -0.69 -1.82
N GLY A 212 -9.15 -1.24 -1.54
CA GLY A 212 -7.93 -0.99 -2.35
C GLY A 212 -8.07 -1.40 -3.82
N GLY A 213 -9.01 -2.29 -4.16
CA GLY A 213 -9.34 -2.63 -5.55
C GLY A 213 -9.78 -1.43 -6.39
N ALA A 214 -10.35 -0.38 -5.77
CA ALA A 214 -10.68 0.87 -6.45
C ALA A 214 -9.44 1.62 -6.97
N ILE A 215 -8.34 1.59 -6.20
CA ILE A 215 -7.05 2.15 -6.63
C ILE A 215 -6.46 1.28 -7.74
N LEU A 216 -6.41 -0.03 -7.53
CA LEU A 216 -5.77 -0.97 -8.45
C LEU A 216 -6.45 -1.04 -9.83
N SER A 217 -7.79 -0.97 -9.87
CA SER A 217 -8.58 -0.95 -11.11
C SER A 217 -8.69 0.45 -11.74
N ASN A 218 -8.08 1.48 -11.13
CA ASN A 218 -8.19 2.89 -11.56
C ASN A 218 -9.66 3.35 -11.69
N CYS A 219 -10.48 3.01 -10.68
CA CYS A 219 -11.93 3.20 -10.66
C CYS A 219 -12.37 4.38 -9.76
N ALA A 220 -11.44 5.16 -9.20
CA ALA A 220 -11.75 6.16 -8.20
C ALA A 220 -12.77 7.22 -8.69
N TYR A 221 -12.59 7.73 -9.90
CA TYR A 221 -13.46 8.78 -10.45
C TYR A 221 -14.85 8.25 -10.82
N GLU A 222 -14.95 7.04 -11.35
CA GLU A 222 -16.23 6.38 -11.61
C GLU A 222 -17.00 6.13 -10.30
N ILE A 223 -16.32 5.76 -9.21
CA ILE A 223 -16.97 5.61 -7.89
C ILE A 223 -17.50 6.95 -7.39
N ARG A 224 -16.74 8.05 -7.54
CA ARG A 224 -17.21 9.40 -7.20
C ARG A 224 -18.44 9.79 -8.02
N GLU A 225 -18.46 9.45 -9.31
CA GLU A 225 -19.60 9.71 -10.20
C GLU A 225 -20.84 8.92 -9.77
N LEU A 226 -20.70 7.61 -9.52
CA LEU A 226 -21.78 6.76 -9.04
C LEU A 226 -22.36 7.28 -7.72
N ALA A 227 -21.49 7.57 -6.75
CA ALA A 227 -21.87 8.13 -5.46
C ALA A 227 -22.69 9.42 -5.63
N LYS A 228 -22.21 10.34 -6.48
CA LYS A 228 -22.87 11.62 -6.76
C LYS A 228 -24.22 11.45 -7.46
N LYS A 229 -24.29 10.60 -8.50
CA LYS A 229 -25.53 10.36 -9.26
C LYS A 229 -26.64 9.79 -8.38
N LEU A 230 -26.28 8.91 -7.46
CA LEU A 230 -27.23 8.24 -6.59
C LEU A 230 -27.40 8.93 -5.23
N ASN A 231 -26.56 9.92 -4.89
CA ASN A 231 -26.48 10.53 -3.56
C ASN A 231 -26.23 9.51 -2.43
N ILE A 232 -25.38 8.50 -2.69
CA ILE A 232 -25.06 7.43 -1.73
C ILE A 232 -23.78 7.80 -0.95
N PRO A 233 -23.79 7.73 0.39
CA PRO A 233 -22.60 7.95 1.19
C PRO A 233 -21.56 6.85 0.99
N ALA A 234 -20.28 7.18 1.19
CA ALA A 234 -19.16 6.28 1.01
C ALA A 234 -18.19 6.30 2.19
N VAL A 235 -17.61 5.14 2.48
CA VAL A 235 -16.55 4.94 3.46
C VAL A 235 -15.40 4.18 2.81
N GLU A 236 -14.18 4.44 3.29
CA GLU A 236 -12.95 3.88 2.72
C GLU A 236 -12.24 2.95 3.70
N THR A 237 -11.68 1.87 3.19
CA THR A 237 -10.62 1.14 3.91
C THR A 237 -9.32 1.95 3.96
N LEU A 238 -8.37 1.55 4.81
CA LEU A 238 -7.00 2.10 4.81
C LEU A 238 -6.35 2.10 3.40
N MET A 239 -6.60 1.06 2.61
CA MET A 239 -6.01 0.89 1.28
C MET A 239 -6.74 1.67 0.18
N ALA A 240 -7.90 2.26 0.49
CA ALA A 240 -8.70 3.05 -0.43
C ALA A 240 -8.54 4.57 -0.22
N ARG A 241 -7.71 5.00 0.75
CA ARG A 241 -7.57 6.41 1.08
C ARG A 241 -7.28 7.27 -0.15
N GLY A 242 -8.14 8.27 -0.37
CA GLY A 242 -8.06 9.20 -1.51
C GLY A 242 -8.96 8.83 -2.70
N VAL A 243 -9.68 7.70 -2.67
CA VAL A 243 -10.62 7.33 -3.72
C VAL A 243 -11.75 8.35 -3.84
N MET A 244 -12.40 8.72 -2.74
CA MET A 244 -13.50 9.70 -2.70
C MET A 244 -12.98 11.13 -2.68
N GLY A 245 -11.81 11.35 -2.06
CA GLY A 245 -11.22 12.67 -1.80
C GLY A 245 -11.79 13.32 -0.53
N ASP A 246 -10.93 13.97 0.25
CA ASP A 246 -11.25 14.54 1.57
C ASP A 246 -12.40 15.56 1.55
N GLU A 247 -12.47 16.41 0.52
CA GLU A 247 -13.51 17.44 0.38
C GLU A 247 -14.86 16.91 -0.15
N ASN A 248 -14.97 15.61 -0.42
CA ASN A 248 -16.19 15.04 -1.00
C ASN A 248 -17.33 15.00 0.04
N PRO A 249 -18.48 15.64 -0.22
CA PRO A 249 -19.58 15.74 0.76
C PRO A 249 -20.30 14.40 1.03
N LEU A 250 -20.01 13.36 0.26
CA LEU A 250 -20.50 12.00 0.44
C LEU A 250 -19.46 11.09 1.10
N PHE A 251 -18.28 11.59 1.43
CA PHE A 251 -17.24 10.82 2.10
C PHE A 251 -17.38 10.89 3.61
N PHE A 252 -17.61 9.76 4.26
CA PHE A 252 -17.79 9.62 5.70
C PHE A 252 -16.57 9.09 6.45
N GLY A 253 -15.43 8.98 5.76
CA GLY A 253 -14.14 8.70 6.40
C GLY A 253 -13.64 7.27 6.23
N MET A 254 -12.55 6.98 6.95
CA MET A 254 -12.06 5.63 7.09
C MET A 254 -12.92 4.87 8.11
N LEU A 255 -13.30 3.63 7.83
CA LEU A 255 -13.97 2.74 8.79
C LEU A 255 -13.01 1.71 9.39
N GLY A 256 -13.46 1.03 10.44
CA GLY A 256 -12.77 -0.08 11.08
C GLY A 256 -12.27 0.25 12.48
N MET A 257 -11.24 -0.47 12.92
CA MET A 257 -10.65 -0.42 14.25
C MET A 257 -10.31 1.00 14.68
N HIS A 258 -9.69 1.80 13.81
CA HIS A 258 -9.36 3.21 14.07
C HIS A 258 -10.11 4.17 13.14
N GLY A 259 -11.30 3.76 12.69
CA GLY A 259 -12.14 4.56 11.81
C GLY A 259 -12.81 5.75 12.50
N GLU A 260 -13.42 6.61 11.69
CA GLU A 260 -14.30 7.68 12.16
C GLU A 260 -15.59 7.09 12.74
N TYR A 261 -16.15 7.77 13.74
CA TYR A 261 -17.43 7.35 14.35
C TYR A 261 -18.55 7.28 13.31
N SER A 262 -18.69 8.32 12.46
CA SER A 262 -19.70 8.34 11.40
C SER A 262 -19.55 7.20 10.39
N ALA A 263 -18.31 6.84 10.02
CA ALA A 263 -18.03 5.72 9.11
C ALA A 263 -18.46 4.38 9.69
N ASN A 264 -18.14 4.13 10.96
CA ASN A 264 -18.49 2.89 11.64
C ASN A 264 -19.99 2.77 11.91
N MET A 265 -20.64 3.87 12.28
CA MET A 265 -22.11 3.92 12.41
C MET A 265 -22.80 3.69 11.06
N ALA A 266 -22.26 4.24 9.96
CA ALA A 266 -22.77 3.96 8.63
C ALA A 266 -22.73 2.46 8.31
N ALA A 267 -21.60 1.80 8.56
CA ALA A 267 -21.43 0.37 8.31
C ALA A 267 -22.30 -0.51 9.25
N HIS A 268 -22.55 -0.07 10.48
CA HIS A 268 -23.40 -0.79 11.42
C HIS A 268 -24.91 -0.65 11.13
N GLU A 269 -25.33 0.51 10.59
CA GLU A 269 -26.75 0.82 10.40
C GLU A 269 -27.25 0.69 8.96
N THR A 270 -26.38 0.47 7.99
CA THR A 270 -26.77 0.30 6.59
C THR A 270 -27.74 -0.89 6.41
N ASP A 271 -28.63 -0.77 5.42
CA ASP A 271 -29.50 -1.86 4.97
C ASP A 271 -29.06 -2.46 3.63
N LEU A 272 -28.06 -1.85 2.98
CA LEU A 272 -27.41 -2.36 1.77
C LEU A 272 -25.94 -1.90 1.73
N LEU A 273 -25.03 -2.85 1.92
CA LEU A 273 -23.59 -2.62 1.81
C LEU A 273 -23.13 -2.94 0.38
N ILE A 274 -22.55 -1.95 -0.30
CA ILE A 274 -22.04 -2.07 -1.67
C ILE A 274 -20.51 -2.12 -1.58
N SER A 275 -19.97 -3.34 -1.47
CA SER A 275 -18.53 -3.59 -1.39
C SER A 275 -17.89 -3.50 -2.77
N LEU A 276 -16.99 -2.53 -2.93
CA LEU A 276 -16.30 -2.21 -4.18
C LEU A 276 -14.79 -2.47 -4.02
N GLY A 277 -14.34 -3.66 -4.43
CA GLY A 277 -12.93 -4.05 -4.42
C GLY A 277 -12.32 -4.17 -3.02
N ALA A 278 -13.08 -4.71 -2.06
CA ALA A 278 -12.68 -4.89 -0.68
C ALA A 278 -12.79 -6.35 -0.22
N ARG A 279 -11.90 -6.74 0.70
CA ARG A 279 -11.74 -8.14 1.19
C ARG A 279 -12.31 -8.41 2.59
N PHE A 280 -13.03 -7.45 3.19
CA PHE A 280 -13.63 -7.56 4.53
C PHE A 280 -12.60 -7.93 5.62
N ASP A 281 -11.44 -7.28 5.62
CA ASP A 281 -10.35 -7.53 6.57
C ASP A 281 -10.79 -7.34 8.05
N ASP A 282 -10.19 -8.10 8.98
CA ASP A 282 -10.59 -8.10 10.39
C ASP A 282 -10.40 -6.74 11.08
N ARG A 283 -9.46 -5.92 10.60
CA ARG A 283 -9.25 -4.54 11.05
C ARG A 283 -10.39 -3.62 10.65
N VAL A 284 -11.19 -4.02 9.66
CA VAL A 284 -12.37 -3.28 9.20
C VAL A 284 -13.63 -3.85 9.84
N THR A 285 -13.81 -5.17 9.87
CA THR A 285 -15.09 -5.76 10.28
C THR A 285 -15.31 -5.77 11.79
N GLY A 286 -14.24 -5.84 12.59
CA GLY A 286 -14.37 -6.12 14.02
C GLY A 286 -15.10 -7.45 14.24
N ARG A 287 -16.13 -7.46 15.08
CA ARG A 287 -17.05 -8.61 15.21
C ARG A 287 -17.81 -8.91 13.93
N LEU A 288 -17.45 -10.01 13.28
CA LEU A 288 -18.03 -10.42 12.00
C LEU A 288 -19.53 -10.75 12.08
N ASP A 289 -20.02 -11.27 13.21
CA ASP A 289 -21.43 -11.59 13.45
C ASP A 289 -22.33 -10.35 13.52
N GLU A 290 -21.76 -9.20 13.89
CA GLU A 290 -22.44 -7.91 13.97
C GLU A 290 -22.13 -6.98 12.79
N PHE A 291 -21.12 -7.31 11.98
CA PHE A 291 -20.69 -6.47 10.86
C PHE A 291 -21.76 -6.45 9.75
N ALA A 292 -22.33 -5.27 9.50
CA ALA A 292 -23.37 -5.05 8.50
C ALA A 292 -24.54 -6.07 8.62
N SER A 293 -24.85 -6.56 9.83
CA SER A 293 -25.82 -7.63 10.08
C SER A 293 -27.26 -7.28 9.67
N LYS A 294 -27.55 -5.99 9.47
CA LYS A 294 -28.85 -5.46 9.01
C LYS A 294 -28.92 -5.27 7.49
N ALA A 295 -27.81 -5.48 6.78
CA ALA A 295 -27.68 -5.17 5.37
C ALA A 295 -27.75 -6.40 4.48
N LYS A 296 -28.31 -6.22 3.30
CA LYS A 296 -27.94 -7.04 2.15
C LYS A 296 -26.56 -6.63 1.66
N VAL A 297 -25.83 -7.54 1.03
CA VAL A 297 -24.45 -7.28 0.58
C VAL A 297 -24.32 -7.49 -0.93
N ILE A 298 -23.93 -6.43 -1.62
CA ILE A 298 -23.38 -6.49 -2.98
C ILE A 298 -21.86 -6.57 -2.85
N HIS A 299 -21.24 -7.58 -3.45
CA HIS A 299 -19.78 -7.74 -3.41
C HIS A 299 -19.21 -7.82 -4.81
N VAL A 300 -18.53 -6.74 -5.21
CA VAL A 300 -17.82 -6.64 -6.48
C VAL A 300 -16.33 -6.86 -6.25
N ASP A 301 -15.78 -7.94 -6.79
CA ASP A 301 -14.35 -8.24 -6.74
C ASP A 301 -13.86 -8.94 -8.01
N ILE A 302 -12.61 -8.70 -8.38
CA ILE A 302 -11.96 -9.35 -9.53
C ILE A 302 -11.54 -10.79 -9.20
N ASP A 303 -11.30 -11.07 -7.92
CA ASP A 303 -10.85 -12.37 -7.42
C ASP A 303 -12.02 -13.19 -6.87
N PRO A 304 -12.43 -14.27 -7.56
CA PRO A 304 -13.52 -15.13 -7.09
C PRO A 304 -13.23 -15.77 -5.73
N THR A 305 -11.97 -15.90 -5.31
CA THR A 305 -11.61 -16.46 -4.00
C THR A 305 -11.83 -15.50 -2.83
N SER A 306 -12.07 -14.22 -3.13
CA SER A 306 -12.43 -13.19 -2.14
C SER A 306 -13.94 -13.12 -1.89
N ILE A 307 -14.76 -13.55 -2.86
CA ILE A 307 -16.22 -13.62 -2.73
C ILE A 307 -16.62 -14.69 -1.70
N ALA A 308 -17.54 -14.34 -0.79
CA ALA A 308 -18.06 -15.23 0.26
C ALA A 308 -16.99 -15.82 1.21
N LYS A 309 -15.79 -15.20 1.26
CA LYS A 309 -14.68 -15.68 2.11
C LYS A 309 -14.91 -15.41 3.60
N LEU A 310 -15.45 -14.24 3.91
CA LEU A 310 -15.72 -13.78 5.29
C LEU A 310 -17.18 -13.38 5.44
N VAL A 311 -17.66 -12.49 4.57
CA VAL A 311 -19.07 -12.07 4.49
C VAL A 311 -19.70 -12.76 3.28
N VAL A 312 -20.85 -13.43 3.48
CA VAL A 312 -21.60 -14.09 2.39
C VAL A 312 -22.47 -13.03 1.69
N PRO A 313 -22.22 -12.74 0.40
CA PRO A 313 -22.98 -11.71 -0.30
C PRO A 313 -24.31 -12.22 -0.86
N ASP A 314 -25.35 -11.39 -0.84
CA ASP A 314 -26.61 -11.62 -1.54
C ASP A 314 -26.45 -11.47 -3.06
N TYR A 315 -25.57 -10.54 -3.48
CA TYR A 315 -25.34 -10.19 -4.87
C TYR A 315 -23.83 -10.25 -5.20
N PRO A 316 -23.27 -11.45 -5.42
CA PRO A 316 -21.87 -11.60 -5.83
C PRO A 316 -21.68 -11.19 -7.29
N ILE A 317 -20.71 -10.31 -7.54
CA ILE A 317 -20.31 -9.89 -8.88
C ILE A 317 -18.80 -10.08 -9.01
N VAL A 318 -18.41 -11.11 -9.78
CA VAL A 318 -17.02 -11.32 -10.17
C VAL A 318 -16.76 -10.55 -11.46
N GLY A 319 -15.83 -9.60 -11.43
CA GLY A 319 -15.52 -8.74 -12.58
C GLY A 319 -14.51 -7.65 -12.24
N ASP A 320 -13.98 -7.00 -13.28
CA ASP A 320 -13.20 -5.78 -13.07
C ASP A 320 -14.11 -4.67 -12.51
N LEU A 321 -13.58 -3.98 -11.49
CA LEU A 321 -14.36 -3.01 -10.74
C LEU A 321 -14.74 -1.82 -11.61
N LYS A 322 -13.81 -1.29 -12.41
CA LYS A 322 -14.04 -0.16 -13.32
C LYS A 322 -15.10 -0.48 -14.37
N VAL A 323 -14.99 -1.65 -15.01
CA VAL A 323 -15.99 -2.12 -15.97
C VAL A 323 -17.37 -2.26 -15.32
N THR A 324 -17.43 -2.81 -14.11
CA THR A 324 -18.69 -3.00 -13.38
C THR A 324 -19.33 -1.68 -12.94
N VAL A 325 -18.56 -0.77 -12.35
CA VAL A 325 -19.07 0.53 -11.88
C VAL A 325 -19.52 1.41 -13.04
N LYS A 326 -18.84 1.39 -14.20
CA LYS A 326 -19.33 2.07 -15.41
C LYS A 326 -20.69 1.55 -15.85
N ALA A 327 -20.89 0.24 -15.83
CA ALA A 327 -22.19 -0.33 -16.16
C ALA A 327 -23.26 0.00 -15.11
N MET A 328 -22.89 0.12 -13.82
CA MET A 328 -23.81 0.63 -12.80
C MET A 328 -24.25 2.07 -13.10
N ILE A 329 -23.31 2.94 -13.49
CA ILE A 329 -23.57 4.34 -13.86
C ILE A 329 -24.50 4.43 -15.07
N GLU A 330 -24.25 3.64 -16.11
CA GLU A 330 -25.08 3.60 -17.32
C GLU A 330 -26.52 3.13 -17.01
N ALA A 331 -26.65 2.16 -16.09
CA ALA A 331 -27.94 1.62 -15.69
C ALA A 331 -28.75 2.55 -14.77
N VAL A 332 -28.20 3.64 -14.24
CA VAL A 332 -28.92 4.53 -13.30
C VAL A 332 -30.25 5.03 -13.90
N GLU A 333 -30.28 5.43 -15.16
CA GLU A 333 -31.50 5.98 -15.78
C GLU A 333 -32.61 4.92 -16.00
N GLU A 334 -32.31 3.63 -15.78
CA GLU A 334 -33.28 2.54 -15.92
C GLU A 334 -34.11 2.29 -14.65
N TYR A 335 -33.80 2.97 -13.54
CA TYR A 335 -34.41 2.73 -12.23
C TYR A 335 -34.86 4.03 -11.55
N GLU A 336 -35.94 3.93 -10.78
CA GLU A 336 -36.33 4.96 -9.82
C GLU A 336 -35.72 4.62 -8.45
N PHE A 337 -34.85 5.49 -7.94
CA PHE A 337 -34.19 5.32 -6.65
C PHE A 337 -34.93 6.07 -5.55
N ASN A 338 -34.84 5.55 -4.31
CA ASN A 338 -35.28 6.28 -3.14
C ASN A 338 -34.41 7.53 -2.89
N ASP A 339 -34.97 8.52 -2.21
CA ASP A 339 -34.21 9.68 -1.73
C ASP A 339 -33.40 9.31 -0.47
N TYR A 340 -32.07 9.35 -0.59
CA TYR A 340 -31.15 9.04 0.51
C TYR A 340 -30.72 10.28 1.31
N SER A 341 -31.29 11.46 1.05
CA SER A 341 -30.87 12.71 1.71
C SER A 341 -30.96 12.63 3.24
N ASN A 342 -32.03 12.06 3.78
CA ASN A 342 -32.18 11.83 5.22
C ASN A 342 -31.09 10.92 5.80
N TRP A 343 -30.64 9.92 5.03
CA TRP A 343 -29.55 9.03 5.45
C TRP A 343 -28.22 9.76 5.49
N VAL A 344 -27.92 10.54 4.44
CA VAL A 344 -26.72 11.38 4.39
C VAL A 344 -26.71 12.42 5.52
N GLU A 345 -27.85 13.06 5.81
CA GLU A 345 -27.99 14.02 6.90
C GLU A 345 -27.78 13.39 8.28
N LEU A 346 -28.31 12.18 8.51
CA LEU A 346 -28.06 11.44 9.75
C LEU A 346 -26.56 11.16 9.97
N LEU A 347 -25.85 10.75 8.91
CA LEU A 347 -24.41 10.51 9.01
C LEU A 347 -23.63 11.81 9.23
N ARG A 348 -24.08 12.94 8.68
CA ARG A 348 -23.50 14.26 8.97
C ARG A 348 -23.72 14.64 10.43
N ASP A 349 -24.91 14.42 10.97
CA ASP A 349 -25.21 14.63 12.39
C ASP A 349 -24.31 13.78 13.30
N TYR A 350 -24.02 12.53 12.93
CA TYR A 350 -23.02 11.72 13.66
C TYR A 350 -21.62 12.33 13.61
N ARG A 351 -21.17 12.79 12.44
CA ARG A 351 -19.85 13.43 12.31
C ARG A 351 -19.78 14.76 13.05
N GLU A 352 -20.85 15.54 13.08
CA GLU A 352 -20.92 16.80 13.83
C GLU A 352 -20.92 16.56 15.36
N LYS A 353 -21.61 15.52 15.81
CA LYS A 353 -21.67 15.15 17.24
C LYS A 353 -20.38 14.52 17.75
N GLU A 354 -19.73 13.70 16.93
CA GLU A 354 -18.48 13.01 17.23
C GLU A 354 -17.47 13.18 16.08
N PRO A 355 -16.92 14.40 15.92
CA PRO A 355 -15.94 14.66 14.88
C PRO A 355 -14.63 13.96 15.20
N LEU A 356 -13.89 13.59 14.15
CA LEU A 356 -12.50 13.18 14.30
C LEU A 356 -11.68 14.36 14.84
N ARG A 357 -11.13 14.20 16.04
CA ARG A 357 -10.44 15.26 16.76
C ARG A 357 -9.31 14.71 17.63
N TYR A 358 -8.53 15.61 18.21
CA TYR A 358 -7.58 15.35 19.29
C TYR A 358 -7.52 16.58 20.19
N ILE A 359 -7.02 16.43 21.42
CA ILE A 359 -6.85 17.56 22.35
C ILE A 359 -5.47 18.15 22.07
N ASP A 360 -5.44 19.30 21.39
CA ASP A 360 -4.19 20.00 21.07
C ASP A 360 -3.51 20.58 22.33
N SER A 361 -2.21 20.85 22.24
CA SER A 361 -1.42 21.50 23.29
C SER A 361 -0.38 22.46 22.70
N ASN A 362 -0.05 23.51 23.46
CA ASN A 362 1.06 24.41 23.16
C ASN A 362 2.34 24.04 23.95
N GLU A 363 2.26 23.15 24.93
CA GLU A 363 3.38 22.71 25.74
C GLU A 363 4.14 21.55 25.10
N VAL A 364 3.43 20.66 24.41
CA VAL A 364 3.99 19.50 23.70
C VAL A 364 3.26 19.31 22.38
N ILE A 365 4.01 18.95 21.34
CA ILE A 365 3.41 18.67 20.02
C ILE A 365 2.58 17.39 20.10
N LYS A 366 1.32 17.47 19.69
CA LYS A 366 0.48 16.29 19.49
C LYS A 366 0.78 15.66 18.12
N PRO A 367 0.95 14.33 18.01
CA PRO A 367 1.41 13.69 16.78
C PRO A 367 0.47 13.88 15.57
N GLN A 368 -0.80 14.17 15.82
CA GLN A 368 -1.80 14.52 14.81
C GLN A 368 -1.52 15.88 14.16
N TRP A 369 -0.95 16.84 14.91
CA TRP A 369 -0.74 18.21 14.46
C TRP A 369 0.25 18.33 13.30
N PRO A 370 1.46 17.71 13.32
CA PRO A 370 2.38 17.73 12.18
C PRO A 370 1.75 17.19 10.89
N ILE A 371 0.94 16.15 11.00
CA ILE A 371 0.25 15.51 9.87
C ILE A 371 -0.74 16.48 9.23
N GLN A 372 -1.63 17.08 10.03
CA GLN A 372 -2.56 18.09 9.54
C GLN A 372 -1.84 19.31 8.97
N ARG A 373 -0.72 19.71 9.59
CA ARG A 373 0.07 20.85 9.15
C ARG A 373 0.68 20.61 7.77
N VAL A 374 1.24 19.43 7.52
CA VAL A 374 1.73 19.01 6.19
C VAL A 374 0.57 18.97 5.19
N GLY A 375 -0.57 18.40 5.57
CA GLY A 375 -1.78 18.38 4.74
C GLY A 375 -2.21 19.80 4.30
N LYS A 376 -2.23 20.76 5.23
CA LYS A 376 -2.56 22.16 4.95
C LYS A 376 -1.54 22.88 4.06
N LEU A 377 -0.25 22.55 4.18
CA LEU A 377 0.82 23.23 3.45
C LEU A 377 1.08 22.64 2.06
N LEU A 378 0.95 21.33 1.91
CA LEU A 378 1.27 20.62 0.67
C LEU A 378 0.04 20.10 -0.06
N GLY A 379 -1.00 19.64 0.67
CA GLY A 379 -2.21 19.06 0.10
C GLY A 379 -1.89 18.11 -1.06
N ASP A 380 -2.36 18.48 -2.24
CA ASP A 380 -2.21 17.69 -3.47
C ASP A 380 -0.75 17.55 -3.95
N ARG A 381 0.17 18.41 -3.52
CA ARG A 381 1.60 18.29 -3.87
C ARG A 381 2.30 17.19 -3.10
N ALA A 382 1.74 16.71 -2.00
CA ALA A 382 2.36 15.65 -1.22
C ALA A 382 2.02 14.25 -1.77
N ILE A 383 3.03 13.38 -1.76
CA ILE A 383 2.89 11.93 -1.82
C ILE A 383 3.33 11.40 -0.46
N ILE A 384 2.49 10.59 0.16
CA ILE A 384 2.70 10.17 1.54
C ILE A 384 3.05 8.68 1.57
N SER A 385 4.13 8.34 2.26
CA SER A 385 4.34 7.00 2.78
C SER A 385 4.29 6.97 4.30
N THR A 386 4.10 5.79 4.85
CA THR A 386 4.29 5.56 6.28
C THR A 386 4.94 4.24 6.57
N ASP A 387 5.55 4.17 7.75
CA ASP A 387 5.75 2.92 8.46
C ASP A 387 4.43 2.45 9.12
N VAL A 388 4.53 1.53 10.09
CA VAL A 388 3.39 0.87 10.74
C VAL A 388 3.36 1.19 12.23
N GLY A 389 2.19 1.59 12.73
CA GLY A 389 1.98 1.93 14.13
C GLY A 389 0.97 3.07 14.33
N GLN A 390 1.09 3.81 15.43
CA GLN A 390 0.15 4.92 15.70
C GLN A 390 0.26 6.04 14.66
N HIS A 391 1.47 6.36 14.21
CA HIS A 391 1.72 7.35 13.16
C HIS A 391 1.01 7.02 11.85
N GLN A 392 0.94 5.73 11.47
CA GLN A 392 0.19 5.26 10.31
C GLN A 392 -1.30 5.60 10.43
N MET A 393 -1.89 5.29 11.59
CA MET A 393 -3.31 5.52 11.85
C MET A 393 -3.64 7.00 11.92
N TRP A 394 -2.85 7.80 12.64
CA TRP A 394 -3.03 9.26 12.65
C TRP A 394 -2.85 9.86 11.26
N THR A 395 -1.96 9.32 10.43
CA THR A 395 -1.81 9.80 9.04
C THR A 395 -3.03 9.46 8.21
N ALA A 396 -3.55 8.23 8.31
CA ALA A 396 -4.78 7.82 7.64
C ALA A 396 -6.01 8.62 8.10
N GLN A 397 -6.06 9.01 9.37
CA GLN A 397 -7.14 9.80 9.97
C GLN A 397 -7.06 11.30 9.60
N PHE A 398 -5.89 11.92 9.74
CA PHE A 398 -5.77 13.38 9.75
C PHE A 398 -5.12 13.99 8.50
N PHE A 399 -4.58 13.18 7.59
CA PHE A 399 -4.08 13.69 6.31
C PHE A 399 -5.23 13.77 5.28
N PRO A 400 -5.42 14.93 4.61
CA PRO A 400 -6.51 15.14 3.66
C PRO A 400 -6.16 14.53 2.29
N PHE A 401 -6.34 13.22 2.14
CA PHE A 401 -6.09 12.55 0.86
C PHE A 401 -7.13 12.97 -0.19
N SER A 402 -6.67 13.59 -1.29
CA SER A 402 -7.56 14.19 -2.29
C SER A 402 -7.70 13.34 -3.57
N TYR A 403 -6.72 12.48 -3.87
CA TYR A 403 -6.64 11.74 -5.12
C TYR A 403 -6.09 10.31 -4.93
N PRO A 404 -6.43 9.37 -5.84
CA PRO A 404 -5.93 7.99 -5.74
C PRO A 404 -4.40 7.94 -5.88
N ARG A 405 -3.76 6.94 -5.27
CA ARG A 405 -2.29 6.71 -5.32
C ARG A 405 -1.44 7.81 -4.66
N GLN A 406 -2.06 8.65 -3.82
CA GLN A 406 -1.34 9.59 -2.95
C GLN A 406 -0.72 8.92 -1.71
N TRP A 407 -1.12 7.68 -1.43
CA TRP A 407 -0.87 6.96 -0.18
C TRP A 407 -0.14 5.64 -0.42
N ALA A 408 1.04 5.49 0.18
CA ALA A 408 1.86 4.28 0.15
C ALA A 408 2.12 3.76 1.57
N THR A 409 1.33 2.77 2.00
CA THR A 409 1.46 2.16 3.33
C THR A 409 1.37 0.64 3.23
N SER A 410 1.96 -0.07 4.20
CA SER A 410 1.75 -1.51 4.40
C SER A 410 0.51 -1.74 5.25
N GLY A 411 -0.54 -2.27 4.63
CA GLY A 411 -1.83 -2.53 5.30
C GLY A 411 -1.98 -3.98 5.76
N GLY A 412 -1.94 -4.91 4.81
CA GLY A 412 -2.29 -6.31 5.02
C GLY A 412 -1.27 -7.09 5.84
N LEU A 413 0.03 -6.86 5.63
CA LEU A 413 1.09 -7.50 6.43
C LEU A 413 1.49 -6.65 7.64
N GLY A 414 1.49 -5.31 7.51
CA GLY A 414 1.89 -4.41 8.58
C GLY A 414 3.40 -4.40 8.82
N THR A 415 4.19 -4.28 7.76
CA THR A 415 5.66 -4.32 7.80
C THR A 415 6.25 -3.01 8.33
N MET A 416 6.82 -3.04 9.54
CA MET A 416 7.68 -1.94 10.02
C MET A 416 8.98 -1.88 9.19
N GLY A 417 9.49 -0.68 8.93
CA GLY A 417 10.61 -0.45 8.01
C GLY A 417 10.19 -0.27 6.55
N PHE A 418 8.88 -0.22 6.27
CA PHE A 418 8.32 0.01 4.94
C PHE A 418 8.45 1.47 4.47
N GLY A 419 8.27 2.43 5.38
CA GLY A 419 8.00 3.82 5.05
C GLY A 419 9.09 4.49 4.22
N LEU A 420 10.36 4.37 4.64
CA LEU A 420 11.49 5.00 3.97
C LEU A 420 11.79 4.37 2.59
N PRO A 421 11.92 3.03 2.44
CA PRO A 421 12.13 2.43 1.12
C PRO A 421 10.95 2.70 0.15
N ALA A 422 9.71 2.67 0.63
CA ALA A 422 8.55 2.99 -0.21
C ALA A 422 8.54 4.46 -0.65
N ALA A 423 8.89 5.40 0.24
CA ALA A 423 9.08 6.81 -0.12
C ALA A 423 10.20 7.00 -1.12
N LEU A 424 11.30 6.24 -1.01
CA LEU A 424 12.39 6.28 -1.98
C LEU A 424 11.89 5.89 -3.38
N GLY A 425 11.17 4.78 -3.49
CA GLY A 425 10.57 4.35 -4.75
C GLY A 425 9.59 5.37 -5.33
N ALA A 426 8.75 5.95 -4.47
CA ALA A 426 7.83 7.02 -4.85
C ALA A 426 8.55 8.30 -5.28
N ALA A 427 9.60 8.71 -4.58
CA ALA A 427 10.40 9.88 -4.94
C ALA A 427 11.09 9.69 -6.29
N ARG A 428 11.54 8.47 -6.59
CA ARG A 428 12.07 8.18 -7.91
C ARG A 428 11.00 8.29 -8.99
N ALA A 429 9.80 7.73 -8.76
CA ALA A 429 8.69 7.84 -9.68
C ALA A 429 8.28 9.30 -9.94
N MET A 430 8.37 10.14 -8.90
CA MET A 430 7.92 11.52 -8.92
C MET A 430 9.02 12.54 -9.24
N LYS A 431 10.25 12.10 -9.57
CA LYS A 431 11.41 12.98 -9.74
C LYS A 431 11.19 14.09 -10.79
N GLU A 432 10.43 13.78 -11.84
CA GLU A 432 10.09 14.72 -12.93
C GLU A 432 8.76 15.47 -12.70
N HIS A 433 8.15 15.30 -11.52
CA HIS A 433 6.88 15.93 -11.15
C HIS A 433 7.12 16.95 -10.02
N ASP A 434 6.28 17.99 -9.95
CA ASP A 434 6.27 18.94 -8.82
C ASP A 434 5.55 18.34 -7.59
N LYS A 435 6.07 17.22 -7.10
CA LYS A 435 5.58 16.51 -5.91
C LYS A 435 6.64 16.50 -4.83
N VAL A 436 6.19 16.53 -3.58
CA VAL A 436 7.02 16.41 -2.38
C VAL A 436 6.71 15.06 -1.73
N VAL A 437 7.71 14.21 -1.54
CA VAL A 437 7.52 12.92 -0.90
C VAL A 437 7.80 13.02 0.59
N ILE A 438 6.77 12.72 1.39
CA ILE A 438 6.83 12.75 2.85
C ILE A 438 6.67 11.32 3.37
N ASN A 439 7.58 10.89 4.22
CA ASN A 439 7.46 9.65 4.99
C ASN A 439 7.12 10.01 6.44
N PHE A 440 5.90 9.72 6.91
CA PHE A 440 5.60 9.78 8.34
C PHE A 440 5.96 8.44 8.98
N THR A 441 6.91 8.46 9.91
CA THR A 441 7.45 7.25 10.52
C THR A 441 7.53 7.38 12.04
N GLY A 442 7.54 6.24 12.71
CA GLY A 442 7.86 6.15 14.13
C GLY A 442 9.38 5.99 14.34
N ASP A 443 9.87 6.51 15.45
CA ASP A 443 11.23 6.36 15.97
C ASP A 443 11.74 4.91 15.94
N GLY A 444 10.91 3.93 16.31
CA GLY A 444 11.29 2.51 16.24
C GLY A 444 11.27 1.93 14.83
N SER A 445 10.41 2.42 13.94
CA SER A 445 10.24 1.85 12.59
C SER A 445 11.31 2.32 11.63
N ILE A 446 11.68 3.61 11.68
CA ILE A 446 12.68 4.18 10.78
C ILE A 446 14.03 3.46 10.88
N LEU A 447 14.37 2.95 12.06
CA LEU A 447 15.62 2.23 12.32
C LEU A 447 15.71 0.87 11.61
N MET A 448 14.60 0.29 11.14
CA MET A 448 14.61 -1.02 10.49
C MET A 448 15.22 -0.98 9.08
N ASN A 449 15.11 0.15 8.37
CA ASN A 449 15.69 0.34 7.04
C ASN A 449 16.40 1.70 6.88
N ILE A 450 16.93 2.26 7.96
CA ILE A 450 17.54 3.61 7.97
C ILE A 450 18.73 3.74 7.02
N GLN A 451 19.42 2.63 6.71
CA GLN A 451 20.52 2.60 5.75
C GLN A 451 20.13 3.11 4.35
N GLU A 452 18.84 3.10 4.00
CA GLU A 452 18.34 3.62 2.72
C GLU A 452 18.39 5.14 2.62
N LEU A 453 18.67 5.86 3.71
CA LEU A 453 19.06 7.27 3.63
C LEU A 453 20.26 7.47 2.70
N MET A 454 21.21 6.53 2.71
CA MET A 454 22.35 6.55 1.80
C MET A 454 21.89 6.41 0.35
N THR A 455 20.93 5.53 0.07
CA THR A 455 20.36 5.38 -1.28
C THR A 455 19.66 6.66 -1.71
N CYS A 456 18.87 7.30 -0.84
CA CYS A 456 18.25 8.58 -1.15
C CYS A 456 19.28 9.67 -1.49
N VAL A 457 20.42 9.72 -0.77
CA VAL A 457 21.50 10.68 -1.03
C VAL A 457 22.21 10.38 -2.35
N GLU A 458 22.58 9.12 -2.59
CA GLU A 458 23.31 8.70 -3.80
C GLU A 458 22.54 8.99 -5.09
N TYR A 459 21.20 8.89 -5.06
CA TYR A 459 20.34 9.06 -6.23
C TYR A 459 19.62 10.43 -6.29
N ASP A 460 19.98 11.36 -5.41
CA ASP A 460 19.35 12.69 -5.26
C ASP A 460 17.81 12.60 -5.16
N LEU A 461 17.32 11.78 -4.22
CA LEU A 461 15.89 11.56 -3.99
C LEU A 461 15.46 12.31 -2.71
N PRO A 462 14.79 13.47 -2.82
CA PRO A 462 14.52 14.36 -1.70
C PRO A 462 13.33 13.91 -0.85
N VAL A 463 13.46 12.75 -0.19
CA VAL A 463 12.48 12.24 0.77
C VAL A 463 12.60 13.03 2.08
N ILE A 464 11.49 13.58 2.55
CA ILE A 464 11.39 14.21 3.87
C ILE A 464 10.81 13.20 4.86
N ASN A 465 11.63 12.73 5.80
CA ASN A 465 11.22 11.80 6.84
C ASN A 465 10.79 12.58 8.08
N ILE A 466 9.51 12.55 8.42
CA ILE A 466 8.97 13.14 9.63
C ILE A 466 8.85 12.03 10.67
N VAL A 467 9.80 12.01 11.62
CA VAL A 467 9.85 11.02 12.69
C VAL A 467 9.02 11.53 13.86
N LEU A 468 7.85 10.92 14.09
CA LEU A 468 7.01 11.22 15.24
C LEU A 468 7.58 10.47 16.45
N ASN A 469 8.52 11.10 17.14
CA ASN A 469 9.30 10.48 18.22
C ASN A 469 8.54 10.58 19.56
N ASN A 470 8.01 9.44 20.01
CA ASN A 470 7.37 9.30 21.31
C ASN A 470 8.14 8.36 22.27
N ASN A 471 9.37 7.94 21.91
CA ASN A 471 10.19 6.99 22.66
C ASN A 471 9.47 5.66 22.97
N TYR A 472 8.58 5.20 22.09
CA TYR A 472 7.85 3.95 22.27
C TYR A 472 7.55 3.25 20.94
N LEU A 473 7.46 1.93 21.01
CA LEU A 473 6.62 1.16 20.09
C LEU A 473 5.14 1.47 20.39
N GLY A 474 4.69 2.67 19.99
CA GLY A 474 3.49 3.31 20.49
C GLY A 474 2.20 2.49 20.34
N MET A 475 2.06 1.77 19.22
CA MET A 475 0.87 0.93 19.00
C MET A 475 0.84 -0.22 20.01
N VAL A 476 1.95 -0.94 20.17
CA VAL A 476 2.06 -2.04 21.15
C VAL A 476 1.90 -1.51 22.57
N ARG A 477 2.47 -0.33 22.87
CA ARG A 477 2.31 0.35 24.16
C ARG A 477 0.85 0.65 24.47
N GLN A 478 0.09 1.23 23.53
CA GLN A 478 -1.34 1.51 23.72
C GLN A 478 -2.11 0.23 24.08
N TRP A 479 -1.83 -0.88 23.39
CA TRP A 479 -2.46 -2.16 23.72
C TRP A 479 -2.06 -2.68 25.10
N GLN A 480 -0.79 -2.57 25.48
CA GLN A 480 -0.30 -2.94 26.82
C GLN A 480 -0.97 -2.10 27.92
N THR A 481 -1.15 -0.80 27.69
CA THR A 481 -1.85 0.12 28.60
C THR A 481 -3.33 -0.25 28.74
N MET A 482 -4.05 -0.47 27.63
CA MET A 482 -5.49 -0.70 27.66
C MET A 482 -5.89 -2.10 28.12
N PHE A 483 -5.14 -3.14 27.73
CA PHE A 483 -5.59 -4.54 27.87
C PHE A 483 -4.68 -5.40 28.76
N TYR A 484 -3.52 -4.91 29.18
CA TYR A 484 -2.55 -5.69 29.96
C TYR A 484 -2.08 -4.95 31.21
N GLU A 485 -2.99 -4.23 31.87
CA GLU A 485 -2.76 -3.54 33.16
C GLU A 485 -1.53 -2.62 33.12
N ASN A 486 -1.26 -2.00 31.97
CA ASN A 486 -0.12 -1.12 31.76
C ASN A 486 1.25 -1.77 32.03
N ARG A 487 1.37 -3.09 31.81
CA ARG A 487 2.66 -3.81 31.84
C ARG A 487 3.44 -3.54 30.55
N LEU A 488 4.25 -2.49 30.56
CA LEU A 488 5.05 -2.06 29.41
C LEU A 488 6.25 -2.97 29.18
N SER A 489 6.10 -3.97 28.30
CA SER A 489 7.12 -4.98 28.03
C SER A 489 7.79 -4.76 26.68
N GLN A 490 9.10 -4.46 26.67
CA GLN A 490 9.94 -4.30 25.47
C GLN A 490 9.39 -3.28 24.45
N THR A 491 8.70 -2.26 24.94
CA THR A 491 8.11 -1.20 24.10
C THR A 491 8.77 0.16 24.31
N ASP A 492 9.48 0.36 25.43
CA ASP A 492 10.17 1.61 25.74
C ASP A 492 11.44 1.77 24.88
N LEU A 493 11.51 2.87 24.15
CA LEU A 493 12.63 3.26 23.29
C LEU A 493 13.30 4.53 23.85
N THR A 494 13.58 4.58 25.14
CA THR A 494 14.33 5.70 25.75
C THR A 494 15.77 5.77 25.21
N ALA A 495 16.37 4.62 24.89
CA ALA A 495 17.67 4.57 24.22
C ALA A 495 17.48 4.76 22.71
N GLN A 496 17.92 5.91 22.19
CA GLN A 496 17.82 6.26 20.77
C GLN A 496 19.12 6.84 20.23
N PRO A 497 19.38 6.68 18.92
CA PRO A 497 20.42 7.44 18.27
C PRO A 497 20.00 8.90 18.10
N ASN A 498 20.97 9.76 17.80
CA ASN A 498 20.67 11.13 17.37
C ASN A 498 20.25 11.11 15.89
N PHE A 499 18.95 11.19 15.63
CA PHE A 499 18.37 11.13 14.28
C PHE A 499 18.89 12.23 13.35
N LYS A 500 19.06 13.45 13.87
CA LYS A 500 19.65 14.56 13.12
C LYS A 500 21.08 14.22 12.65
N MET A 501 21.94 13.78 13.57
CA MET A 501 23.32 13.43 13.24
C MET A 501 23.39 12.22 12.30
N LEU A 502 22.48 11.26 12.42
CA LEU A 502 22.43 10.11 11.52
C LEU A 502 22.17 10.52 10.08
N VAL A 503 21.15 11.34 9.81
CA VAL A 503 20.88 11.78 8.43
C VAL A 503 21.99 12.68 7.89
N GLU A 504 22.61 13.51 8.73
CA GLU A 504 23.76 14.34 8.35
C GLU A 504 24.98 13.47 8.01
N ALA A 505 25.21 12.37 8.74
CA ALA A 505 26.28 11.42 8.47
C ALA A 505 26.12 10.69 7.13
N PHE A 506 24.87 10.47 6.68
CA PHE A 506 24.58 9.95 5.34
C PHE A 506 24.69 11.02 4.24
N GLY A 507 24.76 12.31 4.58
CA GLY A 507 24.82 13.44 3.62
C GLY A 507 23.49 14.17 3.39
N GLY A 508 22.45 13.85 4.16
CA GLY A 508 21.17 14.56 4.18
C GLY A 508 21.15 15.70 5.19
N ILE A 509 19.94 16.10 5.62
CA ILE A 509 19.74 17.26 6.50
C ILE A 509 18.84 16.89 7.68
N GLY A 510 19.30 17.18 8.89
CA GLY A 510 18.59 16.81 10.11
C GLY A 510 18.07 18.00 10.91
N TYR A 511 16.87 17.85 11.45
CA TYR A 511 16.23 18.79 12.36
C TYR A 511 15.68 18.01 13.56
N THR A 512 15.78 18.62 14.74
CA THR A 512 15.04 18.20 15.93
C THR A 512 14.15 19.36 16.32
N VAL A 513 12.85 19.12 16.43
CA VAL A 513 11.85 20.16 16.69
C VAL A 513 11.03 19.80 17.92
N THR A 514 10.84 20.77 18.79
CA THR A 514 10.07 20.65 20.04
C THR A 514 8.88 21.60 20.07
N THR A 515 8.81 22.57 19.14
CA THR A 515 7.71 23.52 18.99
C THR A 515 7.11 23.51 17.59
N LYS A 516 5.85 23.97 17.48
CA LYS A 516 5.12 24.10 16.21
C LYS A 516 5.83 25.05 15.21
N ASP A 517 6.41 26.14 15.71
CA ASP A 517 7.16 27.11 14.90
C ASP A 517 8.46 26.54 14.35
N GLU A 518 9.18 25.72 15.14
CA GLU A 518 10.36 25.01 14.68
C GLU A 518 10.03 23.99 13.59
N PHE A 519 8.91 23.26 13.74
CA PHE A 519 8.42 22.33 12.73
C PHE A 519 8.17 23.03 11.39
N ASP A 520 7.45 24.15 11.40
CA ASP A 520 7.16 24.91 10.18
C ASP A 520 8.42 25.41 9.48
N LYS A 521 9.40 25.91 10.25
CA LYS A 521 10.69 26.34 9.70
C LYS A 521 11.47 25.16 9.11
N ALA A 522 11.53 24.04 9.82
CA ALA A 522 12.23 22.84 9.39
C ALA A 522 11.61 22.24 8.12
N LEU A 523 10.28 22.15 8.06
CA LEU A 523 9.57 21.61 6.90
C LEU A 523 9.79 22.49 5.67
N LYS A 524 9.67 23.82 5.81
CA LYS A 524 9.94 24.75 4.72
C LYS A 524 11.37 24.65 4.20
N ASP A 525 12.35 24.65 5.10
CA ASP A 525 13.77 24.53 4.76
C ASP A 525 14.08 23.18 4.08
N ALA A 526 13.49 22.07 4.56
CA ALA A 526 13.62 20.75 3.95
C ALA A 526 13.07 20.71 2.51
N ILE A 527 11.90 21.31 2.26
CA ILE A 527 11.30 21.41 0.92
C ILE A 527 12.19 22.25 -0.01
N GLU A 528 12.70 23.38 0.46
CA GLU A 528 13.52 24.30 -0.34
C GLU A 528 14.88 23.68 -0.72
N LYS A 529 15.51 22.95 0.20
CA LYS A 529 16.84 22.37 -0.02
C LYS A 529 16.86 21.16 -0.94
N LYS A 530 15.71 20.49 -1.14
CA LYS A 530 15.57 19.32 -2.03
C LYS A 530 16.67 18.27 -1.82
N LYS A 531 16.93 17.95 -0.55
CA LYS A 531 17.82 16.85 -0.13
C LYS A 531 17.05 15.89 0.76
N PRO A 532 17.51 14.64 0.91
CA PRO A 532 16.98 13.74 1.93
C PRO A 532 17.03 14.42 3.30
N ALA A 533 15.89 14.47 3.98
CA ALA A 533 15.75 15.18 5.24
C ALA A 533 15.17 14.28 6.32
N MET A 534 15.54 14.54 7.56
CA MET A 534 14.92 13.96 8.75
C MET A 534 14.50 15.07 9.69
N ILE A 535 13.21 15.17 9.94
CA ILE A 535 12.61 16.08 10.91
C ILE A 535 12.13 15.21 12.07
N GLU A 536 12.94 15.15 13.12
CA GLU A 536 12.57 14.53 14.38
C GLU A 536 11.63 15.47 15.14
N VAL A 537 10.38 15.06 15.31
CA VAL A 537 9.36 15.79 16.05
C VAL A 537 9.18 15.13 17.40
N ILE A 538 9.53 15.84 18.48
CA ILE A 538 9.29 15.35 19.83
C ILE A 538 7.80 15.52 20.14
N VAL A 539 7.07 14.41 20.20
CA VAL A 539 5.62 14.39 20.36
C VAL A 539 5.19 13.86 21.73
N ALA A 540 3.91 14.07 22.06
CA ALA A 540 3.31 13.58 23.30
C ALA A 540 3.49 12.06 23.46
N ARG A 541 4.24 11.67 24.49
CA ARG A 541 4.70 10.31 24.75
C ARG A 541 3.58 9.28 24.90
N HIS A 542 2.47 9.68 25.53
CA HIS A 542 1.38 8.78 25.91
C HIS A 542 0.12 8.92 25.07
N GLU A 543 0.17 9.64 23.95
CA GLU A 543 -0.99 9.81 23.06
C GLU A 543 -1.54 8.46 22.57
N GLU A 544 -2.86 8.34 22.46
CA GLU A 544 -3.56 7.15 21.97
C GLU A 544 -4.20 7.43 20.61
N VAL A 545 -4.30 6.41 19.77
CA VAL A 545 -5.08 6.46 18.53
C VAL A 545 -6.53 6.20 18.91
N LEU A 546 -7.34 7.25 18.84
CA LEU A 546 -8.79 7.22 19.01
C LEU A 546 -9.46 7.92 17.82
N PRO A 547 -10.69 7.52 17.44
CA PRO A 547 -11.49 6.44 18.01
C PRO A 547 -10.87 5.04 17.87
N MET A 548 -11.30 4.10 18.71
CA MET A 548 -10.84 2.70 18.66
C MET A 548 -11.99 1.71 18.90
N VAL A 549 -12.19 0.73 18.02
CA VAL A 549 -13.00 -0.47 18.28
C VAL A 549 -12.08 -1.52 18.91
N PRO A 550 -12.26 -1.88 20.20
CA PRO A 550 -11.46 -2.93 20.82
C PRO A 550 -11.68 -4.29 20.16
N ASN A 551 -10.70 -5.20 20.28
CA ASN A 551 -10.86 -6.56 19.78
C ASN A 551 -12.11 -7.23 20.38
N GLY A 552 -12.85 -7.94 19.54
CA GLY A 552 -14.06 -8.63 19.95
C GLY A 552 -15.25 -7.72 20.24
N HIS A 553 -15.27 -6.48 19.75
CA HIS A 553 -16.41 -5.56 19.80
C HIS A 553 -16.96 -5.25 18.41
N ALA A 554 -18.22 -4.84 18.34
CA ALA A 554 -18.87 -4.39 17.11
C ALA A 554 -18.47 -2.95 16.77
N LEU A 555 -18.68 -2.55 15.51
CA LEU A 555 -18.25 -1.22 15.03
C LEU A 555 -18.90 -0.04 15.75
N ASN A 556 -20.09 -0.21 16.32
CA ASN A 556 -20.79 0.81 17.10
C ASN A 556 -20.31 0.89 18.57
N GLU A 557 -19.47 -0.04 19.03
CA GLU A 557 -18.95 -0.10 20.40
C GLU A 557 -17.57 0.56 20.52
N MET A 558 -17.46 1.78 19.97
CA MET A 558 -16.20 2.50 19.88
C MET A 558 -15.81 3.15 21.21
N THR A 559 -14.52 3.07 21.55
CA THR A 559 -13.89 3.96 22.52
C THR A 559 -13.63 5.31 21.86
N LEU A 560 -14.22 6.37 22.41
CA LEU A 560 -14.11 7.74 21.94
C LEU A 560 -13.27 8.61 22.89
N ILE A 561 -12.82 9.76 22.38
CA ILE A 561 -12.06 10.74 23.17
C ILE A 561 -12.96 11.35 24.25
N LYS A 562 -12.52 11.32 25.51
CA LYS A 562 -13.18 11.97 26.65
C LYS A 562 -12.73 13.43 26.79
N GLY A 563 -13.63 14.33 27.19
CA GLY A 563 -13.36 15.76 27.39
C GLY A 563 -14.40 16.65 26.71
N GLU A 564 -14.38 17.95 27.01
CA GLU A 564 -15.26 18.93 26.35
C GLU A 564 -15.07 18.88 24.82
N ARG A 565 -16.18 19.04 24.10
CA ARG A 565 -16.27 18.94 22.65
C ARG A 565 -16.02 20.28 21.98
#